data_AF-A0A3S1SV96-F1
#
_entry.id   AF-A0A3S1SV96-F1
#
_cell.length_a   1.000
_cell.length_b   1.000
_cell.length_c   1.000
_cell.angle_alpha   90.00
_cell.angle_beta   90.00
_cell.angle_gamma   90.00
#
_symmetry.space_group_name_H-M   'P 1'
#
loop_
_entity.id
_entity.type
_entity.pdbx_description
1 polymer ?
#
loop_
_entity_poly.entity_id
_entity_poly.type
_entity_poly.pdbx_seq_one_letter_code
_entity_poly.pdbx_strand_id
1 'polypeptide(L)'
;MVPLAVGIDIGTSGSRAVAMRPDFSIAASTAAPLDRFGANGRDPAVWWAAVEATLRELFSQIDRGAVRTIAVDGTSGTLLPIDGAGRPLAEPLMYNDKVPDAAILAAIDGAAPEASAAHGATSGLAKALWFQRLPDIHAVLHQADWIAGQLSGRFDVSDENNSLKTGYDAEACRWPEWIAATGMRMELLPAVVRPG
;
A
#
# COMPACT_ATOMS: atom_id res chain seq x y z
N MET A 1 -18.59 -8.90 25.23
CA MET A 1 -17.76 -9.48 24.17
C MET A 1 -16.43 -8.73 24.17
N VAL A 2 -15.29 -9.42 24.24
CA VAL A 2 -13.96 -8.76 24.26
C VAL A 2 -13.67 -8.23 22.85
N PRO A 3 -13.37 -6.94 22.65
CA PRO A 3 -13.13 -6.39 21.32
C PRO A 3 -11.85 -6.96 20.70
N LEU A 4 -11.82 -7.08 19.37
CA LEU A 4 -10.68 -7.57 18.60
C LEU A 4 -10.22 -6.52 17.59
N ALA A 5 -8.90 -6.41 17.43
CA ALA A 5 -8.25 -5.77 16.29
C ALA A 5 -7.69 -6.85 15.37
N VAL A 6 -7.83 -6.70 14.06
CA VAL A 6 -7.23 -7.59 13.07
C VAL A 6 -6.08 -6.87 12.36
N GLY A 7 -4.91 -7.49 12.30
CA GLY A 7 -3.82 -7.06 11.44
C GLY A 7 -3.67 -8.00 10.25
N ILE A 8 -3.44 -7.46 9.05
CA ILE A 8 -3.13 -8.19 7.82
C ILE A 8 -1.71 -7.81 7.42
N ASP A 9 -0.87 -8.79 7.09
CA ASP A 9 0.47 -8.61 6.52
C ASP A 9 0.49 -9.28 5.13
N ILE A 10 0.60 -8.47 4.07
CA ILE A 10 0.77 -8.95 2.69
C ILE A 10 2.24 -8.81 2.25
N GLY A 11 2.98 -9.90 2.41
CA GLY A 11 4.38 -9.98 2.01
C GLY A 11 4.57 -10.43 0.55
N THR A 12 5.80 -10.81 0.23
CA THR A 12 6.16 -11.31 -1.11
C THR A 12 5.82 -12.78 -1.34
N SER A 13 5.61 -13.56 -0.28
CA SER A 13 5.36 -15.01 -0.36
C SER A 13 3.95 -15.42 0.08
N GLY A 14 3.22 -14.56 0.79
CA GLY A 14 1.91 -14.89 1.31
C GLY A 14 1.25 -13.73 2.06
N SER A 15 -0.02 -13.96 2.40
CA SER A 15 -0.78 -13.14 3.33
C SER A 15 -0.81 -13.80 4.71
N ARG A 16 -0.71 -13.01 5.77
CA ARG A 16 -0.95 -13.42 7.16
C ARG A 16 -1.99 -12.52 7.77
N ALA A 17 -2.77 -13.05 8.72
CA ALA A 17 -3.63 -12.22 9.54
C ALA A 17 -3.67 -12.70 10.99
N VAL A 18 -3.73 -11.74 11.92
CA VAL A 18 -3.79 -11.97 13.36
C VAL A 18 -4.95 -11.19 13.93
N ALA A 19 -5.79 -11.85 14.73
CA ALA A 19 -6.79 -11.22 15.57
C ALA A 19 -6.25 -11.11 17.01
N MET A 20 -6.24 -9.89 17.56
CA MET A 20 -5.62 -9.58 18.84
C MET A 20 -6.63 -8.94 19.80
N ARG A 21 -6.56 -9.32 21.08
CA ARG A 21 -7.34 -8.70 22.17
C ARG A 21 -6.63 -7.45 22.73
N PRO A 22 -7.30 -6.62 23.54
CA PRO A 22 -6.69 -5.41 24.11
C PRO A 22 -5.51 -5.67 25.06
N ASP A 23 -5.40 -6.90 25.59
CA ASP A 23 -4.27 -7.36 26.40
C ASP A 23 -3.10 -7.91 25.57
N PHE A 24 -3.12 -7.69 24.25
CA PHE A 24 -2.17 -8.19 23.26
C PHE A 24 -2.15 -9.71 23.07
N SER A 25 -3.07 -10.45 23.71
CA SER A 25 -3.19 -11.89 23.46
C SER A 25 -3.77 -12.16 22.07
N ILE A 26 -3.23 -13.17 21.38
CA ILE A 26 -3.72 -13.60 20.08
C ILE A 26 -4.99 -14.43 20.28
N ALA A 27 -6.07 -14.03 19.61
CA ALA A 27 -7.31 -14.78 19.54
C ALA A 27 -7.28 -15.83 18.42
N ALA A 28 -6.71 -15.47 17.27
CA ALA A 28 -6.50 -16.37 16.14
C ALA A 28 -5.37 -15.83 15.23
N SER A 29 -4.72 -16.73 14.49
CA SER A 29 -3.69 -16.38 13.50
C SER A 29 -3.78 -17.35 12.31
N THR A 30 -3.65 -16.81 11.10
CA THR A 30 -3.82 -17.55 9.85
C THR A 30 -2.85 -17.04 8.79
N ALA A 31 -2.56 -17.88 7.80
CA ALA A 31 -1.73 -17.52 6.67
C ALA A 31 -2.11 -18.29 5.41
N ALA A 32 -1.89 -17.69 4.24
CA ALA A 32 -2.05 -18.32 2.95
C ALA A 32 -0.91 -17.92 2.00
N PRO A 33 -0.25 -18.87 1.32
CA PRO A 33 0.82 -18.55 0.37
C PRO A 33 0.22 -18.00 -0.94
N LEU A 34 0.94 -17.10 -1.61
CA LEU A 34 0.47 -16.48 -2.87
C LEU A 34 0.37 -17.48 -4.02
N ASP A 35 1.30 -18.45 -4.08
CA ASP A 35 1.39 -19.45 -5.16
C ASP A 35 0.14 -20.34 -5.26
N ARG A 36 -0.64 -20.46 -4.19
CA ARG A 36 -1.95 -21.13 -4.16
C ARG A 36 -3.00 -20.42 -5.02
N PHE A 37 -2.87 -19.11 -5.24
CA PHE A 37 -3.87 -18.28 -5.92
C PHE A 37 -3.45 -17.84 -7.32
N GLY A 38 -2.18 -18.04 -7.67
CA GLY A 38 -1.68 -17.82 -9.04
C GLY A 38 -0.17 -17.94 -9.13
N ALA A 39 0.33 -18.15 -10.36
CA ALA A 39 1.77 -18.27 -10.60
C ALA A 39 2.51 -16.92 -10.49
N ASN A 40 1.83 -15.80 -10.73
CA ASN A 40 2.40 -14.47 -10.58
C ASN A 40 2.06 -13.89 -9.20
N GLY A 41 2.98 -14.03 -8.24
CA GLY A 41 2.84 -13.42 -6.91
C GLY A 41 2.88 -11.89 -6.88
N ARG A 42 3.00 -11.22 -8.02
CA ARG A 42 2.93 -9.75 -8.17
C ARG A 42 1.57 -9.26 -8.62
N ASP A 43 0.70 -10.16 -9.07
CA ASP A 43 -0.63 -9.82 -9.56
C ASP A 43 -1.53 -9.38 -8.39
N PRO A 44 -2.12 -8.17 -8.42
CA PRO A 44 -3.05 -7.71 -7.39
C PRO A 44 -4.23 -8.66 -7.16
N ALA A 45 -4.70 -9.38 -8.18
CA ALA A 45 -5.74 -10.38 -8.01
C ALA A 45 -5.29 -11.56 -7.14
N VAL A 46 -4.02 -11.96 -7.27
CA VAL A 46 -3.40 -13.01 -6.43
C VAL A 46 -3.25 -12.53 -4.99
N TRP A 47 -2.85 -11.27 -4.78
CA TRP A 47 -2.80 -10.67 -3.44
C TRP A 47 -4.15 -10.65 -2.77
N TRP A 48 -5.17 -10.16 -3.48
CA TRP A 48 -6.52 -10.05 -2.93
C TRP A 48 -7.10 -11.42 -2.60
N ALA A 49 -6.97 -12.41 -3.48
CA ALA A 49 -7.44 -13.77 -3.22
C ALA A 49 -6.76 -14.39 -1.98
N ALA A 50 -5.46 -14.13 -1.77
CA ALA A 50 -4.74 -14.58 -0.58
C ALA A 50 -5.22 -13.90 0.70
N VAL A 51 -5.49 -12.59 0.65
CA VAL A 51 -6.07 -11.83 1.78
C VAL A 51 -7.47 -12.34 2.10
N GLU A 52 -8.34 -12.54 1.10
CA GLU A 52 -9.68 -13.08 1.29
C GLU A 52 -9.66 -14.47 1.93
N ALA A 53 -8.77 -15.36 1.48
CA ALA A 53 -8.63 -16.69 2.05
C ALA A 53 -8.14 -16.65 3.50
N THR A 54 -7.14 -15.82 3.79
CA THR A 54 -6.59 -15.63 5.13
C THR A 54 -7.67 -15.08 6.08
N LEU A 55 -8.39 -14.04 5.68
CA LEU A 55 -9.47 -13.46 6.49
C LEU A 55 -10.65 -14.41 6.68
N ARG A 56 -11.02 -15.20 5.66
CA ARG A 56 -12.10 -16.19 5.76
C ARG A 56 -11.77 -17.25 6.80
N GLU A 57 -10.54 -17.76 6.78
CA GLU A 57 -10.07 -18.72 7.78
C GLU A 57 -10.03 -18.07 9.17
N LEU A 58 -9.48 -16.86 9.29
CA LEU A 58 -9.41 -16.14 10.57
C LEU A 58 -10.79 -15.96 11.19
N PHE A 59 -11.75 -15.49 10.39
CA PHE A 59 -13.12 -15.24 10.82
C PHE A 59 -13.93 -16.51 11.11
N SER A 60 -13.45 -17.68 10.72
CA SER A 60 -14.04 -18.95 11.16
C SER A 60 -13.66 -19.33 12.60
N GLN A 61 -12.58 -18.73 13.12
CA GLN A 61 -11.99 -19.03 14.43
C GLN A 61 -12.35 -18.01 15.52
N ILE A 62 -12.99 -16.88 15.16
CA ILE A 62 -13.33 -15.79 16.07
C ILE A 62 -14.78 -15.32 15.90
N ASP A 63 -15.30 -14.63 16.91
CA ASP A 63 -16.55 -13.89 16.79
C ASP A 63 -16.33 -12.63 15.94
N ARG A 64 -16.87 -12.61 14.73
CA ARG A 64 -16.76 -11.48 13.80
C ARG A 64 -17.40 -10.20 14.36
N GLY A 65 -18.41 -10.32 15.22
CA GLY A 65 -19.06 -9.19 15.88
C GLY A 65 -18.17 -8.49 16.91
N ALA A 66 -17.07 -9.12 17.30
CA ALA A 66 -16.07 -8.55 18.22
C ALA A 66 -15.05 -7.66 17.51
N VAL A 67 -14.90 -7.78 16.19
CA VAL A 67 -13.90 -7.02 15.42
C VAL A 67 -14.29 -5.55 15.38
N ARG A 68 -13.34 -4.67 15.73
CA ARG A 68 -13.53 -3.22 15.78
C ARG A 68 -12.69 -2.46 14.77
N THR A 69 -11.54 -3.01 14.40
CA THR A 69 -10.63 -2.40 13.43
C THR A 69 -9.88 -3.47 12.65
N ILE A 70 -9.49 -3.13 11.43
CA ILE A 70 -8.60 -3.91 10.58
C ILE A 70 -7.47 -2.98 10.13
N ALA A 71 -6.23 -3.38 10.39
CA ALA A 71 -5.02 -2.72 9.90
C ALA A 71 -4.38 -3.58 8.80
N VAL A 72 -3.76 -2.92 7.82
CA VAL A 72 -3.10 -3.57 6.70
C VAL A 72 -1.65 -3.11 6.63
N ASP A 73 -0.74 -4.06 6.64
CA ASP A 73 0.69 -3.90 6.38
C ASP A 73 1.03 -4.59 5.06
N GLY A 74 1.99 -4.03 4.33
CA GLY A 74 2.42 -4.53 3.04
C GLY A 74 3.84 -4.11 2.72
N THR A 75 4.31 -4.50 1.53
CA THR A 75 5.69 -4.19 1.14
C THR A 75 5.92 -2.68 0.93
N SER A 76 6.81 -2.10 1.72
CA SER A 76 7.10 -0.66 1.70
C SER A 76 7.78 -0.22 0.39
N GLY A 77 7.07 0.62 -0.38
CA GLY A 77 7.52 1.16 -1.66
C GLY A 77 7.02 0.39 -2.88
N THR A 78 6.11 -0.58 -2.72
CA THR A 78 5.36 -1.16 -3.84
C THR A 78 4.21 -0.23 -4.21
N LEU A 79 4.14 0.18 -5.49
CA LEU A 79 3.12 1.11 -6.00
C LEU A 79 2.27 0.45 -7.09
N LEU A 80 0.99 0.80 -7.12
CA LEU A 80 -0.01 0.27 -8.05
C LEU A 80 -0.88 1.41 -8.60
N PRO A 81 -0.94 1.61 -9.93
CA PRO A 81 -1.86 2.56 -10.55
C PRO A 81 -3.26 1.96 -10.67
N ILE A 82 -4.27 2.77 -10.42
CA ILE A 82 -5.68 2.37 -10.53
C ILE A 82 -6.52 3.33 -11.36
N ASP A 83 -7.60 2.81 -11.92
CA ASP A 83 -8.67 3.59 -12.53
C ASP A 83 -9.65 4.16 -11.47
N GLY A 84 -10.65 4.93 -11.94
CA GLY A 84 -11.68 5.51 -11.07
C GLY A 84 -12.61 4.50 -10.39
N ALA A 85 -12.51 3.21 -10.75
CA ALA A 85 -13.23 2.10 -10.12
C ALA A 85 -12.34 1.27 -9.18
N GLY A 86 -11.10 1.71 -8.91
CA GLY A 86 -10.16 0.99 -8.05
C GLY A 86 -9.48 -0.21 -8.72
N ARG A 87 -9.62 -0.36 -10.04
CA ARG A 87 -9.08 -1.50 -10.79
C ARG A 87 -7.62 -1.22 -11.18
N PRO A 88 -6.72 -2.19 -11.01
CA PRO A 88 -5.33 -2.05 -11.47
C PRO A 88 -5.24 -1.73 -12.96
N LEU A 89 -4.43 -0.73 -13.32
CA LEU A 89 -4.17 -0.34 -14.71
C LEU A 89 -2.89 -0.95 -15.31
N ALA A 90 -2.02 -1.47 -14.45
CA ALA A 90 -0.76 -2.09 -14.85
C ALA A 90 -0.30 -3.10 -13.80
N GLU A 91 0.71 -3.92 -14.15
CA GLU A 91 1.43 -4.69 -13.15
C GLU A 91 2.11 -3.73 -12.14
N PRO A 92 2.04 -4.01 -10.83
CA PRO A 92 2.69 -3.19 -9.82
C PRO A 92 4.21 -3.12 -10.01
N LEU A 93 4.80 -2.00 -9.60
CA LEU A 93 6.25 -1.91 -9.38
C LEU A 93 6.51 -2.26 -7.91
N MET A 94 7.05 -3.45 -7.65
CA MET A 94 7.37 -3.97 -6.33
C MET A 94 8.47 -3.13 -5.67
N TYR A 95 8.59 -3.20 -4.35
CA TYR A 95 9.54 -2.43 -3.53
C TYR A 95 10.98 -2.42 -4.06
N ASN A 96 11.42 -3.50 -4.72
CA ASN A 96 12.77 -3.66 -5.27
C ASN A 96 12.90 -3.35 -6.77
N ASP A 97 11.80 -3.09 -7.46
CA ASP A 97 11.83 -2.75 -8.89
C ASP A 97 12.34 -1.32 -9.09
N LYS A 98 13.16 -1.16 -10.13
CA LYS A 98 13.78 0.11 -10.48
C LYS A 98 13.04 0.76 -11.64
N VAL A 99 12.77 2.05 -11.50
CA VAL A 99 12.37 2.91 -12.61
C VAL A 99 13.63 3.25 -13.42
N PRO A 100 13.67 2.91 -14.72
CA PRO A 100 14.88 3.08 -15.54
C PRO A 100 15.00 4.48 -16.16
N ASP A 101 14.02 5.36 -15.94
CA ASP A 101 13.95 6.68 -16.56
C ASP A 101 14.84 7.70 -15.84
N ALA A 102 15.98 8.03 -16.46
CA ALA A 102 16.94 8.98 -15.90
C ALA A 102 16.38 10.40 -15.72
N ALA A 103 15.38 10.82 -16.51
CA ALA A 103 14.77 12.13 -16.36
C ALA A 103 13.89 12.20 -15.11
N ILE A 104 13.18 11.12 -14.77
CA ILE A 104 12.46 11.01 -13.49
C ILE A 104 13.44 11.14 -12.33
N LEU A 105 14.56 10.40 -12.37
CA LEU A 105 15.53 10.40 -11.27
C LEU A 105 16.17 11.79 -11.10
N ALA A 106 16.57 12.43 -12.20
CA ALA A 106 17.13 13.78 -12.16
C ALA A 106 16.12 14.83 -11.64
N ALA A 107 14.83 14.69 -11.96
CA ALA A 107 13.79 15.58 -11.44
C ALA A 107 13.63 15.44 -9.92
N ILE A 108 13.68 14.21 -9.39
CA ILE A 108 13.66 13.97 -7.95
C ILE A 108 14.92 14.54 -7.30
N ASP A 109 16.10 14.22 -7.82
CA ASP A 109 17.38 14.66 -7.25
C ASP A 109 17.55 16.19 -7.26
N GLY A 110 16.94 16.88 -8.23
CA GLY A 110 16.96 18.34 -8.31
C GLY A 110 16.00 19.07 -7.36
N ALA A 111 15.01 18.37 -6.79
CA ALA A 111 13.96 18.98 -5.97
C ALA A 111 13.88 18.45 -4.53
N ALA A 112 14.14 17.16 -4.34
CA ALA A 112 14.00 16.50 -3.04
C ALA A 112 15.12 16.92 -2.08
N PRO A 113 14.82 17.19 -0.79
CA PRO A 113 15.83 17.36 0.24
C PRO A 113 16.70 16.10 0.37
N GLU A 114 18.00 16.26 0.63
CA GLU A 114 18.97 15.17 0.73
C GLU A 114 18.54 14.03 1.69
N ALA A 115 17.86 14.38 2.79
CA ALA A 115 17.38 13.42 3.78
C ALA A 115 16.10 12.66 3.37
N SER A 116 15.50 12.98 2.22
CA SER A 116 14.23 12.41 1.78
C SER A 116 14.36 10.93 1.41
N ALA A 117 13.42 10.11 1.89
CA ALA A 117 13.31 8.70 1.50
C ALA A 117 12.81 8.49 0.06
N ALA A 118 12.50 9.58 -0.65
CA ALA A 118 12.02 9.55 -2.04
C ALA A 118 13.12 9.45 -3.10
N HIS A 119 14.40 9.54 -2.72
CA HIS A 119 15.51 9.40 -3.66
C HIS A 119 15.68 7.96 -4.18
N GLY A 120 16.27 7.85 -5.37
CA GLY A 120 16.70 6.59 -5.95
C GLY A 120 15.64 5.87 -6.79
N ALA A 121 16.12 4.97 -7.66
CA ALA A 121 15.29 4.32 -8.69
C ALA A 121 14.21 3.38 -8.14
N THR A 122 14.31 2.95 -6.88
CA THR A 122 13.33 2.07 -6.23
C THR A 122 12.34 2.83 -5.36
N SER A 123 12.41 4.16 -5.29
CA SER A 123 11.54 4.96 -4.43
C SER A 123 10.07 4.93 -4.88
N GLY A 124 9.17 5.22 -3.95
CA GLY A 124 7.75 5.33 -4.26
C GLY A 124 7.46 6.50 -5.20
N LEU A 125 8.17 7.61 -5.04
CA LEU A 125 8.01 8.79 -5.90
C LEU A 125 8.42 8.51 -7.35
N ALA A 126 9.54 7.81 -7.56
CA ALA A 126 9.96 7.44 -8.91
C ALA A 126 8.89 6.58 -9.60
N LYS A 127 8.29 5.64 -8.86
CA LYS A 127 7.22 4.76 -9.37
C LYS A 127 5.93 5.53 -9.64
N ALA A 128 5.57 6.49 -8.78
CA ALA A 128 4.41 7.36 -8.99
C ALA A 128 4.58 8.24 -10.26
N LEU A 129 5.76 8.86 -10.43
CA LEU A 129 6.11 9.65 -11.62
C LEU A 129 6.14 8.82 -12.90
N TRP A 130 6.48 7.53 -12.79
CA TRP A 130 6.40 6.59 -13.90
C TRP A 130 4.94 6.28 -14.27
N PHE A 131 4.12 5.93 -13.27
CA PHE A 131 2.74 5.51 -13.47
C PHE A 131 1.78 6.62 -13.86
N GLN A 132 2.03 7.87 -13.46
CA GLN A 132 1.17 9.00 -13.86
C GLN A 132 1.08 9.22 -15.38
N ARG A 133 1.89 8.52 -16.18
CA ARG A 133 1.84 8.57 -17.65
C ARG A 133 0.76 7.67 -18.26
N LEU A 134 0.17 6.78 -17.45
CA LEU A 134 -0.85 5.86 -17.92
C LEU A 134 -2.15 6.61 -18.27
N PRO A 135 -2.83 6.22 -19.37
CA PRO A 135 -4.18 6.72 -19.65
C PRO A 135 -5.15 6.25 -18.57
N ASP A 136 -6.22 7.03 -18.35
CA ASP A 136 -7.32 6.71 -17.43
C ASP A 136 -6.95 6.53 -15.95
N ILE A 137 -5.71 6.87 -15.57
CA ILE A 137 -5.26 6.81 -14.19
C ILE A 137 -6.01 7.80 -13.31
N HIS A 138 -6.49 7.27 -12.18
CA HIS A 138 -7.18 8.04 -11.15
C HIS A 138 -6.32 8.25 -9.91
N ALA A 139 -5.56 7.23 -9.49
CA ALA A 139 -4.65 7.32 -8.35
C ALA A 139 -3.46 6.35 -8.49
N VAL A 140 -2.40 6.62 -7.74
CA VAL A 140 -1.30 5.68 -7.51
C VAL A 140 -1.27 5.35 -6.01
N LEU A 141 -1.42 4.06 -5.68
CA LEU A 141 -1.57 3.59 -4.30
C LEU A 141 -0.41 2.69 -3.88
N HIS A 142 -0.11 2.67 -2.58
CA HIS A 142 0.77 1.64 -2.03
C HIS A 142 0.01 0.31 -1.96
N GLN A 143 0.74 -0.81 -1.91
CA GLN A 143 0.13 -2.15 -1.83
C GLN A 143 -0.88 -2.26 -0.69
N ALA A 144 -0.51 -1.79 0.51
CA ALA A 144 -1.38 -1.84 1.69
C ALA A 144 -2.64 -0.97 1.49
N ASP A 145 -2.51 0.22 0.89
CA ASP A 145 -3.63 1.12 0.61
C ASP A 145 -4.64 0.46 -0.34
N TRP A 146 -4.17 -0.22 -1.40
CA TRP A 146 -5.07 -0.91 -2.33
C TRP A 146 -5.83 -2.05 -1.66
N ILE A 147 -5.16 -2.84 -0.79
CA ILE A 147 -5.82 -3.90 -0.01
C ILE A 147 -6.83 -3.30 0.98
N ALA A 148 -6.49 -2.20 1.65
CA ALA A 148 -7.43 -1.47 2.50
C ALA A 148 -8.62 -0.91 1.70
N GLY A 149 -8.39 -0.46 0.47
CA GLY A 149 -9.42 -0.01 -0.45
C GLY A 149 -10.37 -1.12 -0.89
N GLN A 150 -9.88 -2.35 -1.11
CA GLN A 150 -10.75 -3.50 -1.37
C GLN A 150 -11.71 -3.80 -0.19
N LEU A 151 -11.27 -3.56 1.06
CA LEU A 151 -12.07 -3.77 2.27
C LEU A 151 -13.06 -2.63 2.54
N SER A 152 -12.65 -1.39 2.27
CA SER A 152 -13.38 -0.17 2.67
C SER A 152 -14.16 0.50 1.55
N GLY A 153 -13.84 0.20 0.29
CA GLY A 153 -14.30 0.95 -0.88
C GLY A 153 -13.65 2.34 -1.03
N ARG A 154 -12.64 2.68 -0.22
CA ARG A 154 -11.92 3.95 -0.22
C ARG A 154 -10.51 3.78 -0.79
N PHE A 155 -10.27 4.37 -1.94
CA PHE A 155 -9.00 4.30 -2.67
C PHE A 155 -8.26 5.66 -2.69
N ASP A 156 -8.62 6.54 -1.77
CA ASP A 156 -8.17 7.93 -1.69
C ASP A 156 -7.42 8.24 -0.39
N VAL A 157 -7.12 7.22 0.43
CA VAL A 157 -6.47 7.37 1.74
C VAL A 157 -5.25 6.46 1.85
N SER A 158 -4.17 6.99 2.43
CA SER A 158 -2.95 6.27 2.84
C SER A 158 -2.58 6.68 4.27
N ASP A 159 -1.70 5.93 4.92
CA ASP A 159 -1.02 6.39 6.12
C ASP A 159 0.39 6.94 5.85
N GLU A 160 0.94 7.63 6.86
CA GLU A 160 2.26 8.25 6.79
C GLU A 160 3.37 7.22 6.47
N ASN A 161 3.36 6.02 7.07
CA ASN A 161 4.42 5.02 6.89
C ASN A 161 4.49 4.51 5.46
N ASN A 162 3.34 4.23 4.86
CA ASN A 162 3.26 3.83 3.45
C ASN A 162 3.77 4.95 2.53
N SER A 163 3.41 6.19 2.84
CA SER A 163 3.73 7.37 2.03
C SER A 163 5.16 7.93 2.19
N LEU A 164 5.92 7.50 3.20
CA LEU A 164 7.29 7.99 3.47
C LEU A 164 8.21 7.89 2.25
N LYS A 165 8.28 6.71 1.61
CA LYS A 165 9.14 6.48 0.42
C LYS A 165 8.63 7.18 -0.85
N THR A 166 7.43 7.75 -0.79
CA THR A 166 6.84 8.60 -1.84
C THR A 166 7.14 10.07 -1.56
N GLY A 167 7.77 10.39 -0.42
CA GLY A 167 8.25 11.72 -0.08
C GLY A 167 7.31 12.52 0.82
N TYR A 168 6.33 11.86 1.45
CA TYR A 168 5.49 12.49 2.46
C TYR A 168 6.32 12.95 3.66
N ASP A 169 6.02 14.15 4.16
CA ASP A 169 6.63 14.71 5.36
C ASP A 169 5.73 14.42 6.55
N ALA A 170 6.13 13.43 7.36
CA ALA A 170 5.41 13.00 8.55
C ALA A 170 5.53 13.99 9.72
N GLU A 171 6.53 14.89 9.73
CA GLU A 171 6.65 15.92 10.76
C GLU A 171 5.66 17.06 10.49
N ALA A 172 5.59 17.51 9.23
CA ALA A 172 4.66 18.54 8.80
C ALA A 172 3.26 18.01 8.43
N CYS A 173 3.06 16.69 8.49
CA CYS A 173 1.84 15.97 8.09
C CYS A 173 1.28 16.45 6.74
N ARG A 174 2.12 16.49 5.70
CA ARG A 174 1.71 16.93 4.36
C ARG A 174 2.57 16.34 3.26
N TRP A 175 2.03 16.36 2.04
CA TRP A 175 2.83 16.29 0.84
C TRP A 175 3.64 17.58 0.67
N PRO A 176 4.98 17.53 0.65
CA PRO A 176 5.79 18.73 0.48
C PRO A 176 5.67 19.36 -0.90
N GLU A 177 5.84 20.67 -1.00
CA GLU A 177 5.76 21.42 -2.26
C GLU A 177 6.78 20.93 -3.31
N TRP A 178 7.93 20.44 -2.87
CA TRP A 178 8.98 19.94 -3.77
C TRP A 178 8.52 18.70 -4.58
N ILE A 179 7.52 17.95 -4.11
CA ILE A 179 6.94 16.84 -4.87
C ILE A 179 6.33 17.35 -6.18
N ALA A 180 5.56 18.44 -6.13
CA ALA A 180 4.98 19.04 -7.32
C ALA A 180 6.07 19.57 -8.28
N ALA A 181 7.18 20.06 -7.74
CA ALA A 181 8.33 20.53 -8.53
C ALA A 181 9.01 19.41 -9.34
N THR A 182 8.84 18.13 -8.97
CA THR A 182 9.29 16.98 -9.78
C THR A 182 8.43 16.73 -11.03
N GLY A 183 7.31 17.45 -11.18
CA GLY A 183 6.30 17.19 -12.20
C GLY A 183 5.29 16.12 -11.82
N MET A 184 5.16 15.81 -10.53
CA MET A 184 4.14 14.90 -10.02
C MET A 184 2.75 15.55 -10.09
N ARG A 185 1.78 14.84 -10.65
CA ARG A 185 0.36 15.16 -10.58
C ARG A 185 -0.18 14.88 -9.17
N MET A 186 -0.21 15.91 -8.33
CA MET A 186 -0.54 15.81 -6.91
C MET A 186 -1.93 15.22 -6.65
N GLU A 187 -2.86 15.41 -7.58
CA GLU A 187 -4.23 14.86 -7.52
C GLU A 187 -4.28 13.32 -7.59
N LEU A 188 -3.21 12.66 -8.03
CA LEU A 188 -3.12 11.19 -8.06
C LEU A 188 -2.61 10.58 -6.75
N LEU A 189 -2.11 11.41 -5.83
CA LEU A 189 -1.63 10.96 -4.53
C LEU A 189 -2.77 10.91 -3.52
N PRO A 190 -2.82 9.89 -2.66
CA PRO A 190 -3.88 9.77 -1.66
C PRO A 190 -3.78 10.88 -0.60
N ALA A 191 -4.90 11.17 0.05
CA ALA A 191 -4.90 11.90 1.30
C ALA A 191 -4.21 11.05 2.37
N VAL A 192 -3.29 11.65 3.12
CA VAL A 192 -2.50 10.91 4.12
C VAL A 192 -3.01 11.24 5.52
N VAL A 193 -3.20 10.20 6.32
CA VAL A 193 -3.60 10.29 7.73
C VAL A 193 -2.56 9.62 8.62
N ARG A 194 -2.60 9.88 9.92
CA ARG A 194 -1.77 9.14 10.88
C ARG A 194 -2.16 7.66 10.92
N PRO A 195 -1.20 6.74 11.08
CA PRO A 195 -1.51 5.33 11.25
C PRO A 195 -2.24 5.10 12.59
N GLY A 196 -3.28 4.26 12.58
CA GLY A 196 -4.03 3.84 13.78
C GLY A 196 -5.41 4.46 13.90
#